data_AF-A0A383C9T0-F1
#
_entry.id   AF-A0A383C9T0-F1
#
_cell.length_a   1.000
_cell.length_b   1.000
_cell.length_c   1.000
_cell.angle_alpha   90.00
_cell.angle_beta   90.00
_cell.angle_gamma   90.00
#
_symmetry.space_group_name_H-M   'P 1'
#
loop_
_entity.id
_entity.type
_entity.pdbx_description
1 polymer ?
#
loop_
_entity_poly.entity_id
_entity_poly.type
_entity_poly.pdbx_seq_one_letter_code
_entity_poly.pdbx_strand_id
1 'polypeptide(L)'
;MKESILFDKINACLYGGAIGDAMGAPAEWHYPDEIRERYGYITDFVENWDGTNDIGKGDGRYTDDSHMIQLLSRAYVEHGDHLDAFEFAKRIIPLITDSSRWIPELGKNAALLERLFYPEKYLFMRLHLANIEPRKGGLGNMVNCGAAMYAAPVGIVNACDPANAYREAIDIFSAHQHSYGLEAA
;
A
#
# COMPACT_ATOMS: atom_id res chain seq x y z
N MET A 1 -18.97 19.73 -1.19
CA MET A 1 -17.77 18.88 -1.36
C MET A 1 -18.14 17.41 -1.43
N LYS A 2 -18.94 16.87 -0.50
CA LYS A 2 -19.66 15.62 -0.74
C LYS A 2 -20.48 15.76 -2.03
N GLU A 3 -20.49 14.73 -2.87
CA GLU A 3 -21.22 14.65 -4.15
C GLU A 3 -20.66 15.45 -5.34
N SER A 4 -19.39 15.87 -5.30
CA SER A 4 -18.72 16.39 -6.52
C SER A 4 -18.11 15.26 -7.35
N ILE A 5 -17.90 15.50 -8.65
CA ILE A 5 -17.19 14.55 -9.52
C ILE A 5 -15.79 14.22 -8.97
N LEU A 6 -15.10 15.20 -8.37
CA LEU A 6 -13.80 14.99 -7.74
C LEU A 6 -13.91 14.06 -6.53
N PHE A 7 -14.92 14.28 -5.68
CA PHE A 7 -15.18 13.44 -4.53
C PHE A 7 -15.47 11.99 -4.95
N ASP A 8 -16.28 11.80 -6.00
CA ASP A 8 -16.59 10.47 -6.53
C ASP A 8 -15.35 9.79 -7.11
N LYS A 9 -14.48 10.54 -7.83
CA LYS A 9 -13.21 10.02 -8.35
C LYS A 9 -12.23 9.62 -7.25
N ILE A 10 -12.13 10.40 -6.18
CA ILE A 10 -11.29 10.08 -5.02
C ILE A 10 -11.80 8.79 -4.36
N ASN A 11 -13.11 8.69 -4.12
CA ASN A 11 -13.71 7.47 -3.56
C ASN A 11 -13.49 6.27 -4.47
N ALA A 12 -13.72 6.42 -5.79
CA ALA A 12 -13.49 5.36 -6.75
C ALA A 12 -12.02 4.92 -6.83
N CYS A 13 -11.07 5.84 -6.66
CA CYS A 13 -9.65 5.51 -6.61
C CYS A 13 -9.31 4.67 -5.37
N LEU A 14 -9.79 5.08 -4.19
CA LEU A 14 -9.51 4.37 -2.93
C LEU A 14 -10.24 3.02 -2.85
N TYR A 15 -11.54 2.99 -3.17
CA TYR A 15 -12.31 1.74 -3.19
C TYR A 15 -11.89 0.82 -4.32
N GLY A 16 -11.60 1.37 -5.50
CA GLY A 16 -11.14 0.59 -6.65
C GLY A 16 -9.79 -0.08 -6.37
N GLY A 17 -8.87 0.62 -5.70
CA GLY A 17 -7.62 0.01 -5.22
C GLY A 17 -7.87 -1.16 -4.27
N ALA A 18 -8.75 -0.98 -3.28
CA ALA A 18 -9.07 -2.03 -2.31
C ALA A 18 -9.82 -3.23 -2.92
N ILE A 19 -10.73 -2.99 -3.86
CA ILE A 19 -11.43 -4.04 -4.60
C ILE A 19 -10.43 -4.79 -5.48
N GLY A 20 -9.55 -4.09 -6.19
CA GLY A 20 -8.53 -4.70 -7.05
C GLY A 20 -7.55 -5.58 -6.27
N ASP A 21 -7.07 -5.08 -5.13
CA ASP A 21 -6.25 -5.82 -4.18
C ASP A 21 -6.97 -7.11 -3.73
N ALA A 22 -8.19 -6.99 -3.19
CA ALA A 22 -8.96 -8.14 -2.73
C ALA A 22 -9.33 -9.15 -3.84
N MET A 23 -9.57 -8.70 -5.07
CA MET A 23 -9.84 -9.57 -6.22
C MET A 23 -8.58 -10.31 -6.70
N GLY A 24 -7.41 -9.65 -6.66
CA GLY A 24 -6.14 -10.21 -7.12
C GLY A 24 -5.48 -11.14 -6.11
N ALA A 25 -5.69 -10.90 -4.82
CA ALA A 25 -5.01 -11.60 -3.72
C ALA A 25 -5.09 -13.14 -3.80
N PRO A 26 -6.22 -13.78 -4.15
CA PRO A 26 -6.29 -15.25 -4.19
C PRO A 26 -5.44 -15.88 -5.29
N ALA A 27 -5.14 -15.14 -6.36
CA ALA A 27 -4.37 -15.61 -7.51
C ALA A 27 -2.88 -15.26 -7.42
N GLU A 28 -2.45 -14.54 -6.39
CA GLU A 28 -1.06 -14.17 -6.18
C GLU A 28 -0.18 -15.43 -6.08
N TRP A 29 1.01 -15.40 -6.70
CA TRP A 29 1.95 -16.53 -6.82
C TRP A 29 1.57 -17.65 -7.80
N HIS A 30 0.48 -17.49 -8.56
CA HIS A 30 0.05 -18.47 -9.56
C HIS A 30 0.21 -17.99 -10.99
N TYR A 31 0.48 -18.93 -11.89
CA TYR A 31 0.60 -18.65 -13.32
C TYR A 31 -0.77 -18.43 -13.97
N PRO A 32 -0.84 -17.66 -15.08
CA PRO A 32 -2.10 -17.41 -15.77
C PRO A 32 -2.89 -18.66 -16.16
N ASP A 33 -2.22 -19.76 -16.52
CA ASP A 33 -2.90 -21.00 -16.89
C ASP A 33 -3.47 -21.75 -15.67
N GLU A 34 -2.77 -21.71 -14.53
CA GLU A 34 -3.27 -22.26 -13.26
C GLU A 34 -4.49 -21.47 -12.77
N ILE A 35 -4.44 -20.14 -12.87
CA ILE A 35 -5.56 -19.25 -12.50
C ILE A 35 -6.78 -19.56 -13.38
N ARG A 36 -6.59 -19.77 -14.69
CA ARG A 36 -7.66 -20.15 -15.61
C ARG A 36 -8.23 -21.52 -15.31
N GLU A 37 -7.39 -22.49 -14.98
CA GLU A 37 -7.84 -23.84 -14.61
C GLU A 37 -8.67 -23.81 -13.33
N ARG A 38 -8.24 -23.03 -12.33
CA ARG A 38 -8.91 -22.93 -11.03
C ARG A 38 -10.19 -22.09 -11.06
N TYR A 39 -10.07 -20.84 -11.51
CA TYR A 39 -11.12 -19.82 -11.38
C TYR A 39 -11.76 -19.42 -12.73
N GLY A 40 -11.19 -19.84 -13.86
CA GLY A 40 -11.53 -19.29 -15.16
C GLY A 40 -11.10 -17.82 -15.26
N TYR A 41 -12.06 -16.90 -15.24
CA TYR A 41 -11.81 -15.46 -15.17
C TYR A 41 -12.31 -14.94 -13.83
N ILE A 42 -11.43 -14.28 -13.08
CA ILE A 42 -11.82 -13.61 -11.83
C ILE A 42 -12.57 -12.33 -12.20
N THR A 43 -13.90 -12.37 -12.07
CA THR A 43 -14.80 -11.22 -12.33
C THR A 43 -15.49 -10.70 -11.07
N ASP A 44 -15.33 -11.37 -9.94
CA ASP A 44 -15.85 -11.02 -8.62
C ASP A 44 -14.88 -11.55 -7.55
N PHE A 45 -15.16 -11.34 -6.26
CA PHE A 45 -14.42 -11.96 -5.18
C PHE A 45 -14.58 -13.48 -5.22
N VAL A 46 -13.44 -14.18 -5.20
CA VAL A 46 -13.37 -15.64 -5.19
C VAL A 46 -12.81 -16.12 -3.84
N GLU A 47 -13.09 -17.38 -3.51
CA GLU A 47 -12.54 -18.04 -2.34
C GLU A 47 -11.01 -18.19 -2.44
N ASN A 48 -10.37 -18.52 -1.34
CA ASN A 48 -8.92 -18.68 -1.31
C ASN A 48 -8.40 -19.77 -2.26
N TRP A 49 -7.11 -19.69 -2.61
CA TRP A 49 -6.47 -20.67 -3.50
C TRP A 49 -6.50 -22.12 -2.98
N ASP A 50 -6.49 -22.33 -1.68
CA ASP A 50 -6.53 -23.70 -1.11
C ASP A 50 -7.96 -24.16 -0.78
N GLY A 51 -8.97 -23.41 -1.23
CA GLY A 51 -10.39 -23.61 -0.91
C GLY A 51 -10.89 -22.71 0.21
N THR A 52 -12.16 -22.86 0.58
CA THR A 52 -12.82 -22.00 1.59
C THR A 52 -12.09 -22.02 2.93
N ASN A 53 -11.75 -20.83 3.43
CA ASN A 53 -11.05 -20.65 4.69
C ASN A 53 -11.52 -19.35 5.36
N ASP A 54 -11.52 -19.30 6.69
CA ASP A 54 -11.91 -18.12 7.47
C ASP A 54 -10.81 -17.05 7.49
N ILE A 55 -9.58 -17.45 7.19
CA ILE A 55 -8.38 -16.60 7.10
C ILE A 55 -7.70 -16.78 5.73
N GLY A 56 -6.73 -15.94 5.40
CA GLY A 56 -5.98 -15.96 4.14
C GLY A 56 -6.54 -15.00 3.07
N LYS A 57 -6.04 -15.14 1.85
CA LYS A 57 -6.39 -14.30 0.69
C LYS A 57 -7.58 -14.90 -0.05
N GLY A 58 -8.69 -14.16 -0.12
CA GLY A 58 -9.97 -14.63 -0.68
C GLY A 58 -11.16 -14.03 0.04
N ASP A 59 -12.35 -14.23 -0.53
CA ASP A 59 -13.64 -13.74 -0.03
C ASP A 59 -13.66 -12.23 0.24
N GLY A 60 -12.98 -11.44 -0.61
CA GLY A 60 -12.96 -9.99 -0.50
C GLY A 60 -12.03 -9.44 0.59
N ARG A 61 -11.17 -10.27 1.18
CA ARG A 61 -10.13 -9.83 2.12
C ARG A 61 -8.99 -9.14 1.37
N TYR A 62 -8.89 -7.82 1.54
CA TYR A 62 -7.78 -7.01 1.03
C TYR A 62 -6.50 -7.23 1.83
N THR A 63 -5.36 -6.77 1.30
CA THR A 63 -4.03 -7.09 1.80
C THR A 63 -3.21 -5.85 2.20
N ASP A 64 -1.88 -5.98 2.19
CA ASP A 64 -0.97 -4.91 2.61
C ASP A 64 -1.05 -3.66 1.73
N ASP A 65 -1.35 -3.77 0.44
CA ASP A 65 -1.55 -2.65 -0.49
C ASP A 65 -2.61 -1.67 0.06
N SER A 66 -3.82 -2.18 0.32
CA SER A 66 -4.92 -1.38 0.88
C SER A 66 -4.61 -0.87 2.27
N HIS A 67 -3.94 -1.68 3.10
CA HIS A 67 -3.53 -1.24 4.42
C HIS A 67 -2.56 -0.05 4.34
N MET A 68 -1.58 -0.09 3.44
CA MET A 68 -0.60 0.98 3.24
C MET A 68 -1.23 2.24 2.65
N ILE A 69 -2.17 2.13 1.71
CA ILE A 69 -2.97 3.28 1.20
C ILE A 69 -3.68 3.98 2.35
N GLN A 70 -4.32 3.21 3.24
CA GLN A 70 -5.02 3.79 4.40
C GLN A 70 -4.06 4.48 5.36
N LEU A 71 -2.87 3.92 5.61
CA LEU A 71 -1.88 4.55 6.48
C LEU A 71 -1.29 5.83 5.89
N LEU A 72 -0.95 5.83 4.60
CA LEU A 72 -0.46 7.05 3.94
C LEU A 72 -1.57 8.13 3.90
N SER A 73 -2.81 7.74 3.59
CA SER A 73 -3.96 8.66 3.65
C SER A 73 -4.12 9.26 5.05
N ARG A 74 -3.97 8.44 6.09
CA ARG A 74 -4.01 8.88 7.48
C ARG A 74 -2.85 9.83 7.80
N ALA A 75 -1.64 9.55 7.32
CA ALA A 75 -0.48 10.42 7.51
C ALA A 75 -0.72 11.81 6.93
N TYR A 76 -1.29 11.90 5.72
CA TYR A 76 -1.71 13.18 5.11
C TYR A 76 -2.77 13.89 5.93
N VAL A 77 -3.84 13.20 6.33
CA VAL A 77 -4.94 13.80 7.11
C VAL A 77 -4.45 14.31 8.47
N GLU A 78 -3.59 13.56 9.15
CA GLU A 78 -3.01 13.96 10.44
C GLU A 78 -1.95 15.06 10.29
N HIS A 79 -1.33 15.20 9.13
CA HIS A 79 -0.39 16.29 8.86
C HIS A 79 -1.12 17.58 8.49
N GLY A 80 -2.15 17.46 7.66
CA GLY A 80 -2.91 18.58 7.11
C GLY A 80 -2.19 19.34 5.98
N ASP A 81 -1.10 18.79 5.44
CA ASP A 81 -0.30 19.38 4.36
C ASP A 81 0.43 18.29 3.55
N HIS A 82 1.13 18.69 2.49
CA HIS A 82 2.05 17.86 1.72
C HIS A 82 3.17 17.28 2.59
N LEU A 83 3.65 16.10 2.24
CA LEU A 83 4.69 15.40 2.99
C LEU A 83 6.05 15.52 2.30
N ASP A 84 7.11 15.64 3.10
CA ASP A 84 8.47 15.32 2.66
C ASP A 84 8.91 13.96 3.23
N ALA A 85 10.11 13.49 2.86
CA ALA A 85 10.63 12.21 3.35
C ALA A 85 10.68 12.12 4.89
N PHE A 86 10.88 13.24 5.59
CA PHE A 86 11.02 13.27 7.04
C PHE A 86 9.66 13.19 7.74
N GLU A 87 8.68 13.97 7.30
CA GLU A 87 7.31 13.88 7.81
C GLU A 87 6.67 12.53 7.44
N PHE A 88 6.95 12.00 6.24
CA PHE A 88 6.57 10.63 5.88
C PHE A 88 7.14 9.61 6.87
N ALA A 89 8.46 9.58 7.07
CA ALA A 89 9.13 8.63 7.96
C ALA A 89 8.63 8.73 9.41
N LYS A 90 8.49 9.96 9.91
CA LYS A 90 8.01 10.26 11.27
C LYS A 90 6.60 9.72 11.53
N ARG A 91 5.74 9.70 10.51
CA ARG A 91 4.33 9.31 10.63
C ARG A 91 4.10 7.85 10.28
N ILE A 92 4.71 7.36 9.19
CA ILE A 92 4.45 6.01 8.69
C ILE A 92 4.96 4.94 9.66
N ILE A 93 6.09 5.19 10.33
CA ILE A 93 6.73 4.19 11.20
C ILE A 93 5.82 3.83 12.40
N PRO A 94 5.35 4.78 13.24
CA PRO A 94 4.41 4.45 14.32
C PRO A 94 3.11 3.82 13.82
N LEU A 95 2.63 4.22 12.64
CA LEU A 95 1.42 3.66 12.04
C LEU A 95 1.58 2.18 11.65
N ILE A 96 2.77 1.74 11.22
CA ILE A 96 3.03 0.33 10.90
C ILE A 96 3.40 -0.50 12.14
N THR A 97 4.03 0.10 13.17
CA THR A 97 4.56 -0.65 14.32
C THR A 97 3.69 -0.63 15.57
N ASP A 98 3.09 0.51 15.89
CA ASP A 98 2.53 0.75 17.23
C ASP A 98 0.99 0.66 17.24
N SER A 99 0.38 0.81 16.06
CA SER A 99 -1.07 0.76 15.90
C SER A 99 -1.54 -0.67 15.63
N SER A 100 -2.31 -1.23 16.57
CA SER A 100 -3.04 -2.47 16.32
C SER A 100 -4.21 -2.21 15.38
N ARG A 101 -4.35 -3.04 14.35
CA ARG A 101 -5.46 -2.99 13.40
C ARG A 101 -5.93 -4.39 13.04
N TRP A 102 -7.19 -4.50 12.65
CA TRP A 102 -7.73 -5.74 12.10
C TRP A 102 -7.04 -6.04 10.76
N ILE A 103 -6.39 -7.20 10.65
CA ILE A 103 -5.77 -7.68 9.42
C ILE A 103 -6.67 -8.81 8.87
N PRO A 104 -7.46 -8.57 7.81
CA PRO A 104 -8.46 -9.51 7.31
C PRO A 104 -7.88 -10.89 7.01
N GLU A 105 -6.72 -10.94 6.36
CA GLU A 105 -6.05 -12.20 6.00
C GLU A 105 -5.56 -13.00 7.22
N LEU A 106 -5.33 -12.37 8.37
CA LEU A 106 -4.90 -13.06 9.58
C LEU A 106 -6.07 -13.38 10.53
N GLY A 107 -7.26 -12.83 10.28
CA GLY A 107 -8.42 -12.98 11.17
C GLY A 107 -8.16 -12.49 12.60
N LYS A 108 -7.25 -11.52 12.79
CA LYS A 108 -6.89 -10.98 14.11
C LYS A 108 -6.44 -9.53 14.03
N ASN A 109 -6.43 -8.88 15.19
CA ASN A 109 -5.75 -7.61 15.37
C ASN A 109 -4.24 -7.83 15.56
N ALA A 110 -3.43 -7.07 14.83
CA ALA A 110 -1.97 -7.10 14.91
C ALA A 110 -1.38 -5.75 14.47
N ALA A 111 -0.09 -5.53 14.74
CA ALA A 111 0.64 -4.44 14.08
C ALA A 111 0.78 -4.76 12.59
N LEU A 112 0.64 -3.76 11.71
CA LEU A 112 0.75 -4.01 10.26
C LEU A 112 2.13 -4.58 9.90
N LEU A 113 3.18 -4.18 10.62
CA LEU A 113 4.53 -4.69 10.47
C LEU A 113 4.58 -6.23 10.50
N GLU A 114 3.71 -6.92 11.25
CA GLU A 114 3.69 -8.39 11.26
C GLU A 114 3.33 -8.98 9.88
N ARG A 115 2.39 -8.33 9.17
CA ARG A 115 1.87 -8.78 7.86
C ARG A 115 2.68 -8.29 6.67
N LEU A 116 3.36 -7.13 6.76
CA LEU A 116 4.12 -6.58 5.64
C LEU A 116 5.13 -7.59 5.08
N PHE A 117 5.31 -7.58 3.76
CA PHE A 117 6.38 -8.35 3.14
C PHE A 117 7.75 -7.69 3.43
N TYR A 118 8.84 -8.39 3.11
CA TYR A 118 10.18 -7.95 3.47
C TYR A 118 10.57 -6.55 2.94
N PRO A 119 10.23 -6.15 1.71
CA PRO A 119 10.56 -4.84 1.18
C PRO A 119 9.85 -3.70 1.93
N GLU A 120 8.62 -3.91 2.40
CA GLU A 120 7.87 -2.93 3.17
C GLU A 120 8.35 -2.89 4.62
N LYS A 121 8.72 -4.04 5.20
CA LYS A 121 9.44 -4.12 6.49
C LYS A 121 10.77 -3.37 6.47
N TYR A 122 11.37 -3.17 5.28
CA TYR A 122 12.60 -2.42 5.12
C TYR A 122 12.49 -0.97 5.62
N LEU A 123 11.30 -0.35 5.52
CA LEU A 123 11.02 0.95 6.13
C LEU A 123 11.39 0.97 7.62
N PHE A 124 10.88 -0.01 8.37
CA PHE A 124 11.19 -0.13 9.80
C PHE A 124 12.68 -0.39 10.04
N MET A 125 13.28 -1.30 9.30
CA MET A 125 14.71 -1.61 9.45
C MET A 125 15.60 -0.38 9.22
N ARG A 126 15.27 0.43 8.21
CA ARG A 126 16.12 1.56 7.79
C ARG A 126 15.85 2.81 8.60
N LEU A 127 14.58 3.20 8.70
CA LEU A 127 14.19 4.47 9.30
C LEU A 127 14.18 4.39 10.83
N HIS A 128 13.80 3.25 11.41
CA HIS A 128 13.71 3.09 12.86
C HIS A 128 14.96 2.44 13.48
N LEU A 129 15.35 1.24 13.00
CA LEU A 129 16.47 0.53 13.62
C LEU A 129 17.82 1.16 13.26
N ALA A 130 18.04 1.48 11.99
CA ALA A 130 19.30 2.05 11.52
C ALA A 130 19.39 3.59 11.66
N ASN A 131 18.27 4.26 11.97
CA ASN A 131 18.18 5.72 12.05
C ASN A 131 18.83 6.43 10.84
N ILE A 132 18.65 5.86 9.64
CA ILE A 132 19.19 6.47 8.41
C ILE A 132 18.44 7.76 8.10
N GLU A 133 19.11 8.67 7.40
CA GLU A 133 18.44 9.81 6.77
C GLU A 133 17.27 9.31 5.90
N PRO A 134 16.03 9.81 6.08
CA PRO A 134 14.86 9.33 5.35
C PRO A 134 15.03 9.29 3.83
N ARG A 135 15.70 10.27 3.20
CA ARG A 135 15.90 10.26 1.74
C ARG A 135 16.81 9.14 1.22
N LYS A 136 17.49 8.43 2.13
CA LYS A 136 18.35 7.28 1.85
C LYS A 136 17.75 5.97 2.39
N GLY A 137 16.50 6.02 2.87
CA GLY A 137 15.81 4.90 3.48
C GLY A 137 15.73 3.72 2.53
N GLY A 138 15.28 3.95 1.30
CA GLY A 138 15.07 2.91 0.29
C GLY A 138 16.33 2.36 -0.36
N LEU A 139 17.50 2.99 -0.17
CA LEU A 139 18.76 2.52 -0.76
C LEU A 139 19.13 1.14 -0.23
N GLY A 140 19.24 0.16 -1.14
CA GLY A 140 19.55 -1.23 -0.82
C GLY A 140 18.32 -2.09 -0.53
N ASN A 141 17.10 -1.55 -0.70
CA ASN A 141 15.89 -2.36 -0.63
C ASN A 141 15.76 -3.28 -1.87
N MET A 142 14.92 -4.31 -1.77
CA MET A 142 14.47 -5.09 -2.92
C MET A 142 13.62 -4.20 -3.82
N VAL A 143 14.01 -4.08 -5.09
CA VAL A 143 13.27 -3.28 -6.08
C VAL A 143 12.00 -4.04 -6.46
N ASN A 144 10.85 -3.56 -5.99
CA ASN A 144 9.52 -4.13 -6.23
C ASN A 144 8.47 -3.00 -6.40
N CYS A 145 7.19 -3.36 -6.48
CA CYS A 145 6.07 -2.41 -6.53
C CYS A 145 5.69 -1.83 -5.16
N GLY A 146 6.46 -2.11 -4.10
CA GLY A 146 6.07 -1.85 -2.71
C GLY A 146 5.74 -0.40 -2.41
N ALA A 147 6.41 0.56 -3.05
CA ALA A 147 6.06 1.99 -2.96
C ALA A 147 4.89 2.36 -3.86
N ALA A 148 4.91 1.89 -5.11
CA ALA A 148 3.92 2.23 -6.13
C ALA A 148 2.50 1.75 -5.76
N MET A 149 2.39 0.59 -5.10
CA MET A 149 1.10 0.00 -4.74
C MET A 149 0.25 0.88 -3.81
N TYR A 150 0.88 1.80 -3.06
CA TYR A 150 0.18 2.71 -2.16
C TYR A 150 0.36 4.19 -2.47
N ALA A 151 0.78 4.54 -3.70
CA ALA A 151 1.02 5.92 -4.13
C ALA A 151 -0.25 6.75 -4.39
N ALA A 152 -1.43 6.12 -4.47
CA ALA A 152 -2.69 6.81 -4.78
C ALA A 152 -2.97 8.08 -3.95
N PRO A 153 -2.72 8.12 -2.61
CA PRO A 153 -2.91 9.33 -1.82
C PRO A 153 -2.06 10.53 -2.29
N VAL A 154 -0.83 10.29 -2.79
CA VAL A 154 0.04 11.35 -3.35
C VAL A 154 -0.63 12.00 -4.55
N GLY A 155 -1.16 11.18 -5.47
CA GLY A 155 -1.88 11.68 -6.64
C GLY A 155 -3.18 12.43 -6.27
N ILE A 156 -3.86 11.99 -5.21
CA ILE A 156 -5.09 12.64 -4.72
C ILE A 156 -4.79 14.03 -4.13
N VAL A 157 -3.78 14.17 -3.26
CA VAL A 157 -3.45 15.47 -2.65
C VAL A 157 -2.86 16.44 -3.66
N ASN A 158 -2.23 15.93 -4.72
CA ASN A 158 -1.70 16.70 -5.85
C ASN A 158 -2.66 16.75 -7.06
N ALA A 159 -3.97 16.65 -6.83
CA ALA A 159 -4.95 16.65 -7.92
C ALA A 159 -4.78 17.90 -8.82
N CYS A 160 -4.68 17.66 -10.14
CA CYS A 160 -4.41 18.68 -11.16
C CYS A 160 -2.98 19.26 -11.18
N ASP A 161 -2.04 18.71 -10.40
CA ASP A 161 -0.61 19.07 -10.43
C ASP A 161 0.28 17.82 -10.57
N PRO A 162 0.44 17.28 -11.79
CA PRO A 162 1.26 16.08 -12.01
C PRO A 162 2.75 16.31 -11.74
N ALA A 163 3.23 17.56 -11.85
CA ALA A 163 4.64 17.88 -11.60
C ALA A 163 4.95 17.83 -10.11
N ASN A 164 4.07 18.37 -9.27
CA ASN A 164 4.21 18.26 -7.82
C ASN A 164 3.93 16.83 -7.33
N ALA A 165 2.97 16.12 -7.94
CA ALA A 165 2.73 14.70 -7.63
C ALA A 165 4.01 13.86 -7.80
N TYR A 166 4.72 14.02 -8.93
CA TYR A 166 5.97 13.31 -9.17
C TYR A 166 7.07 13.75 -8.18
N ARG A 167 7.23 15.06 -7.94
CA ARG A 167 8.25 15.56 -6.99
C ARG A 167 8.03 15.03 -5.58
N GLU A 168 6.79 15.04 -5.11
CA GLU A 168 6.44 14.57 -3.78
C GLU A 168 6.59 13.05 -3.68
N ALA A 169 6.12 12.29 -4.68
CA ALA A 169 6.32 10.84 -4.75
C ALA A 169 7.81 10.48 -4.65
N ILE A 170 8.67 11.13 -5.43
CA ILE A 170 10.12 10.91 -5.38
C ILE A 170 10.70 11.24 -4.00
N ASP A 171 10.30 12.35 -3.37
CA ASP A 171 10.83 12.71 -2.03
C ASP A 171 10.35 11.69 -0.99
N ILE A 172 9.05 11.43 -0.86
CA ILE A 172 8.55 10.54 0.21
C ILE A 172 8.95 9.08 -0.02
N PHE A 173 8.90 8.57 -1.25
CA PHE A 173 9.20 7.17 -1.53
C PHE A 173 10.69 6.87 -1.58
N SER A 174 11.56 7.88 -1.62
CA SER A 174 13.00 7.67 -1.37
C SER A 174 13.30 7.07 0.01
N ALA A 175 12.36 7.21 0.96
CA ALA A 175 12.40 6.54 2.27
C ALA A 175 12.08 5.05 2.22
N HIS A 176 11.42 4.58 1.16
CA HIS A 176 10.97 3.19 1.03
C HIS A 176 11.72 2.43 -0.09
N GLN A 177 11.79 3.02 -1.28
CA GLN A 177 12.27 2.39 -2.49
C GLN A 177 13.42 3.17 -3.15
N HIS A 178 14.03 2.53 -4.14
CA HIS A 178 15.08 3.11 -4.97
C HIS A 178 14.97 2.56 -6.39
N SER A 179 15.73 3.14 -7.32
CA SER A 179 15.76 2.68 -8.72
C SER A 179 14.35 2.68 -9.36
N TYR A 180 14.07 1.72 -10.23
CA TYR A 180 12.81 1.61 -10.96
C TYR A 180 11.57 1.49 -10.06
N GLY A 181 11.71 0.96 -8.84
CA GLY A 181 10.62 0.87 -7.88
C GLY A 181 10.22 2.23 -7.30
N LEU A 182 11.19 3.16 -7.21
CA LEU A 182 10.94 4.56 -6.84
C LEU A 182 10.33 5.34 -8.01
N GLU A 183 10.89 5.21 -9.22
CA GLU A 183 10.39 5.93 -10.41
C GLU A 183 9.00 5.46 -10.86
N ALA A 184 8.58 4.25 -10.49
CA ALA A 184 7.25 3.74 -10.78
C ALA A 184 6.17 4.25 -9.82
N ALA A 185 6.56 4.75 -8.65
CA ALA A 185 5.64 5.24 -7.61
C ALA A 185 5.29 6.72 -7.84
#